data_AF-A0A3D5GAE7-F1
#
_entry.id   AF-A0A3D5GAE7-F1
#
_cell.length_a   1.000
_cell.length_b   1.000
_cell.length_c   1.000
_cell.angle_alpha   90.00
_cell.angle_beta   90.00
_cell.angle_gamma   90.00
#
_symmetry.space_group_name_H-M   'P 1'
#
loop_
_entity.id
_entity.type
_entity.pdbx_description
1 polymer ?
#
loop_
_entity_poly.entity_id
_entity_poly.type
_entity_poly.pdbx_seq_one_letter_code
_entity_poly.pdbx_strand_id
1 'polypeptide(L)'
;MKNMVAFVSIVLNIILLSAIFLYAGNRGYLGRGLVMANVNYLELPTDTLSSQSGWQDEVKYQVAVTQNKQIRTCFFGDSITSMLGNTLGNDSFNFAIGGMSAISQLEQLKLLTAANIRCDLAIIALGTNDAIYRTMDEQFLKNMRQIIATIKKNMGAEQVVLLTAFYSTVEASHDVSVAAPIPRVDRFNQLIRQVAAAQKLPIYEAGVQRLFEGKALKANLTSDGVHLNLDGKKIYREALLKIVADLDEKN
;
A
#
# COMPACT_ATOMS: atom_id res chain seq x y z
N MET A 1 -23.56 -20.23 -53.34
CA MET A 1 -22.17 -20.20 -52.81
C MET A 1 -21.86 -18.98 -51.95
N LYS A 2 -22.00 -17.72 -52.43
CA LYS A 2 -21.67 -16.51 -51.64
C LYS A 2 -22.39 -16.44 -50.28
N ASN A 3 -23.68 -16.76 -50.23
CA ASN A 3 -24.47 -16.74 -48.99
C ASN A 3 -24.02 -17.80 -47.97
N MET A 4 -23.49 -18.92 -48.45
CA MET A 4 -22.99 -20.02 -47.59
C MET A 4 -21.64 -19.65 -46.95
N VAL A 5 -20.77 -18.98 -47.70
CA VAL A 5 -19.48 -18.47 -47.18
C VAL A 5 -19.71 -17.37 -46.14
N ALA A 6 -20.66 -16.45 -46.39
CA ALA A 6 -21.03 -15.42 -45.43
C ALA A 6 -21.59 -16.02 -44.13
N PHE A 7 -22.49 -17.02 -44.24
CA PHE A 7 -23.06 -17.70 -43.08
C PHE A 7 -21.98 -18.41 -42.24
N VAL A 8 -21.08 -19.16 -42.88
CA VAL A 8 -19.98 -19.84 -42.19
C VAL A 8 -19.03 -18.85 -41.50
N SER A 9 -18.73 -17.71 -42.15
CA SER A 9 -17.90 -16.66 -41.56
C SER A 9 -18.54 -16.05 -40.31
N ILE A 10 -19.84 -15.79 -40.33
CA ILE A 10 -20.57 -15.25 -39.16
C ILE A 10 -20.53 -16.25 -38.01
N VAL A 11 -20.81 -17.54 -38.28
CA VAL A 11 -20.79 -18.59 -37.26
C VAL A 11 -19.40 -18.74 -36.63
N LEU A 12 -18.33 -18.75 -37.45
CA LEU A 12 -16.95 -18.84 -36.95
C LEU A 12 -16.57 -17.63 -36.09
N ASN A 13 -16.97 -16.41 -36.46
CA ASN A 13 -16.72 -15.22 -35.66
C ASN A 13 -17.47 -15.27 -34.32
N ILE A 14 -18.71 -15.76 -34.30
CA ILE A 14 -19.47 -15.96 -33.05
C ILE A 14 -18.76 -16.97 -32.15
N ILE A 15 -18.35 -18.13 -32.68
CA ILE A 15 -17.63 -19.16 -31.91
C ILE A 15 -16.33 -18.60 -31.34
N LEU A 16 -15.56 -17.87 -32.16
CA LEU A 16 -14.30 -17.26 -31.73
C LEU A 16 -14.53 -16.22 -30.62
N LEU A 17 -15.51 -15.33 -30.78
CA LEU A 17 -15.89 -14.35 -29.76
C LEU A 17 -16.35 -15.05 -28.48
N SER A 18 -17.21 -16.07 -28.56
CA SER A 18 -17.65 -16.85 -27.41
C SER A 18 -16.48 -17.54 -26.70
N ALA A 19 -15.50 -18.08 -27.44
CA ALA A 19 -14.30 -18.67 -26.86
C ALA A 19 -13.42 -17.62 -26.16
N ILE A 20 -13.28 -16.42 -26.75
CA ILE A 20 -12.58 -15.29 -26.14
C ILE A 20 -13.30 -14.83 -24.87
N PHE A 21 -14.64 -14.71 -24.89
CA PHE A 21 -15.42 -14.33 -23.72
C PHE A 21 -15.38 -15.40 -22.62
N LEU A 22 -15.43 -16.69 -22.96
CA LEU A 22 -15.28 -17.78 -22.00
C LEU A 22 -13.87 -17.80 -21.40
N TYR A 23 -12.84 -17.63 -22.23
CA TYR A 23 -11.45 -17.54 -21.77
C TYR A 23 -11.24 -16.31 -20.86
N ALA A 24 -11.77 -15.16 -21.26
CA ALA A 24 -11.71 -13.92 -20.50
C ALA A 24 -12.51 -14.01 -19.20
N GLY A 25 -13.69 -14.63 -19.22
CA GLY A 25 -14.54 -14.88 -18.05
C GLY A 25 -13.89 -15.83 -17.04
N ASN A 26 -13.38 -16.97 -17.50
CA ASN A 26 -12.69 -17.95 -16.66
C ASN A 26 -11.40 -17.42 -16.03
N ARG A 27 -10.79 -16.39 -16.62
CA ARG A 27 -9.61 -15.69 -16.09
C ARG A 27 -9.96 -14.41 -15.31
N GLY A 28 -11.25 -14.09 -15.15
CA GLY A 28 -11.71 -12.90 -14.43
C GLY A 28 -11.54 -11.57 -15.18
N TYR A 29 -11.08 -11.58 -16.43
CA TYR A 29 -10.82 -10.37 -17.22
C TYR A 29 -12.09 -9.56 -17.54
N LEU A 30 -13.24 -10.21 -17.72
CA LEU A 30 -14.51 -9.51 -17.99
C LEU A 30 -15.02 -8.73 -16.78
N GLY A 31 -14.93 -9.31 -15.58
CA GLY A 31 -15.27 -8.61 -14.33
C GLY A 31 -14.32 -7.44 -14.08
N ARG A 32 -13.01 -7.65 -14.30
CA ARG A 32 -12.00 -6.58 -14.17
C ARG A 32 -12.22 -5.43 -15.14
N GLY A 33 -12.58 -5.70 -16.40
CA GLY A 33 -12.86 -4.66 -17.40
C GLY A 33 -14.08 -3.79 -17.07
N LEU A 34 -15.15 -4.39 -16.54
CA LEU A 34 -16.36 -3.67 -16.11
C LEU A 34 -16.13 -2.87 -14.83
N VAL A 35 -15.37 -3.40 -13.86
CA VAL A 35 -14.99 -2.67 -12.64
C VAL A 35 -14.13 -1.46 -13.00
N MET A 36 -13.14 -1.61 -13.89
CA MET A 36 -12.29 -0.49 -14.32
C MET A 36 -13.04 0.62 -15.07
N ALA A 37 -14.17 0.31 -15.71
CA ALA A 37 -14.99 1.30 -16.42
C ALA A 37 -15.98 2.06 -15.51
N ASN A 38 -16.26 1.56 -14.30
CA ASN A 38 -17.35 2.03 -13.43
C ASN A 38 -16.90 2.45 -12.03
N VAL A 39 -15.61 2.69 -11.77
CA VAL A 39 -15.14 3.19 -10.45
C VAL A 39 -15.57 4.66 -10.26
N ASN A 40 -16.86 4.88 -10.07
CA ASN A 40 -17.38 6.12 -9.55
C ASN A 40 -16.94 6.23 -8.11
N TYR A 41 -16.32 7.35 -7.80
CA TYR A 41 -15.71 7.63 -6.51
C TYR A 41 -16.68 7.53 -5.31
N LEU A 42 -17.99 7.58 -5.58
CA LEU A 42 -19.06 7.56 -4.58
C LEU A 42 -19.26 6.19 -3.91
N GLU A 43 -18.83 5.09 -4.53
CA GLU A 43 -19.03 3.71 -4.03
C GLU A 43 -17.83 3.13 -3.26
N LEU A 44 -16.69 3.84 -3.20
CA LEU A 44 -15.51 3.37 -2.48
C LEU A 44 -15.75 3.35 -0.95
N PRO A 45 -15.20 2.36 -0.22
CA PRO A 45 -15.33 2.29 1.23
C PRO A 45 -14.64 3.48 1.92
N THR A 46 -15.15 3.90 3.08
CA THR A 46 -14.48 4.89 3.93
C THR A 46 -13.61 4.16 4.95
N ASP A 47 -12.44 4.71 5.28
CA ASP A 47 -11.61 4.17 6.38
C ASP A 47 -12.34 4.32 7.72
N THR A 48 -12.71 3.19 8.30
CA THR A 48 -13.29 3.07 9.65
C THR A 48 -12.42 2.23 10.58
N LEU A 49 -11.18 1.91 10.17
CA LEU A 49 -10.31 0.94 10.84
C LEU A 49 -10.08 1.31 12.31
N SER A 50 -9.89 2.60 12.62
CA SER A 50 -9.64 3.07 14.00
C SER A 50 -10.83 2.89 14.96
N SER A 51 -12.03 2.68 14.44
CA SER A 51 -13.21 2.34 15.24
C SER A 51 -13.33 0.84 15.55
N GLN A 52 -12.53 -0.01 14.91
CA GLN A 52 -12.60 -1.46 15.09
C GLN A 52 -11.82 -1.89 16.34
N SER A 53 -12.39 -2.82 17.12
CA SER A 53 -11.76 -3.32 18.34
C SER A 53 -10.39 -3.94 18.09
N GLY A 54 -10.24 -4.72 17.02
CA GLY A 54 -8.95 -5.34 16.67
C GLY A 54 -7.83 -4.32 16.43
N TRP A 55 -8.14 -3.20 15.78
CA TRP A 55 -7.17 -2.11 15.62
C TRP A 55 -6.85 -1.45 16.97
N GLN A 56 -7.86 -1.20 17.80
CA GLN A 56 -7.65 -0.56 19.11
C GLN A 56 -6.79 -1.44 20.03
N ASP A 57 -7.01 -2.75 20.00
CA ASP A 57 -6.26 -3.70 20.81
C ASP A 57 -4.82 -3.81 20.33
N GLU A 58 -4.58 -3.81 19.01
CA GLU A 58 -3.23 -3.78 18.43
C GLU A 58 -2.49 -2.48 18.82
N VAL A 59 -3.11 -1.31 18.70
CA VAL A 59 -2.45 -0.04 19.10
C VAL A 59 -2.20 0.01 20.61
N LYS A 60 -3.11 -0.50 21.43
CA LYS A 60 -2.87 -0.62 22.89
C LYS A 60 -1.68 -1.53 23.19
N TYR A 61 -1.56 -2.66 22.50
CA TYR A 61 -0.40 -3.54 22.63
C TYR A 61 0.90 -2.82 22.26
N GLN A 62 0.92 -2.15 21.10
CA GLN A 62 2.07 -1.37 20.64
C GLN A 62 2.47 -0.31 21.67
N VAL A 63 1.50 0.44 22.21
CA VAL A 63 1.73 1.42 23.29
C VAL A 63 2.30 0.73 24.53
N ALA A 64 1.71 -0.37 25.00
CA ALA A 64 2.14 -1.04 26.22
C ALA A 64 3.60 -1.52 26.14
N VAL A 65 4.07 -1.97 24.96
CA VAL A 65 5.43 -2.47 24.79
C VAL A 65 6.45 -1.40 24.40
N THR A 66 6.01 -0.17 24.06
CA THR A 66 6.90 0.91 23.60
C THR A 66 6.79 2.22 24.39
N GLN A 67 5.85 2.34 25.33
CA GLN A 67 5.64 3.56 26.11
C GLN A 67 6.93 4.10 26.72
N ASN A 68 7.16 5.41 26.60
CA ASN A 68 8.36 6.12 27.06
C ASN A 68 9.69 5.62 26.47
N LYS A 69 9.69 4.86 25.37
CA LYS A 69 10.93 4.42 24.70
C LYS A 69 11.37 5.38 23.60
N GLN A 70 12.68 5.56 23.50
CA GLN A 70 13.34 6.03 22.29
C GLN A 70 13.63 4.82 21.41
N ILE A 71 13.11 4.80 20.19
CA ILE A 71 13.27 3.73 19.22
C ILE A 71 14.13 4.28 18.08
N ARG A 72 15.16 3.54 17.68
CA ARG A 72 16.05 3.97 16.62
C ARG A 72 15.33 4.08 15.28
N THR A 73 14.52 3.08 14.95
CA THR A 73 13.75 3.06 13.69
C THR A 73 12.30 2.66 13.89
N CYS A 74 11.39 3.56 13.54
CA CYS A 74 9.96 3.31 13.55
C CYS A 74 9.45 3.08 12.13
N PHE A 75 8.79 1.96 11.89
CA PHE A 75 8.14 1.66 10.61
C PHE A 75 6.64 1.90 10.72
N PHE A 76 6.12 2.75 9.85
CA PHE A 76 4.70 3.05 9.71
C PHE A 76 4.21 2.56 8.35
N GLY A 77 3.07 1.88 8.32
CA GLY A 77 2.54 1.36 7.07
C GLY A 77 1.29 0.51 7.24
N ASP A 78 0.97 -0.22 6.17
CA ASP A 78 -0.21 -1.09 6.08
C ASP A 78 0.11 -2.58 6.29
N SER A 79 -0.78 -3.47 5.81
CA SER A 79 -0.63 -4.93 5.90
C SER A 79 0.68 -5.42 5.31
N ILE A 80 1.19 -4.78 4.26
CA ILE A 80 2.41 -5.22 3.57
C ILE A 80 3.62 -5.06 4.50
N THR A 81 3.65 -3.98 5.27
CA THR A 81 4.70 -3.73 6.26
C THR A 81 4.46 -4.50 7.54
N SER A 82 3.21 -4.59 8.02
CA SER A 82 2.88 -5.28 9.28
C SER A 82 3.24 -6.78 9.24
N MET A 83 3.08 -7.43 8.09
CA MET A 83 3.41 -8.84 7.88
C MET A 83 4.91 -9.18 8.01
N LEU A 84 5.78 -8.18 8.12
CA LEU A 84 7.21 -8.38 8.43
C LEU A 84 7.46 -8.51 9.94
N GLY A 85 6.51 -8.11 10.78
CA GLY A 85 6.68 -8.05 12.24
C GLY A 85 7.87 -7.19 12.67
N ASN A 86 8.36 -7.41 13.89
CA ASN A 86 9.55 -6.73 14.43
C ASN A 86 10.86 -7.43 14.00
N THR A 87 11.03 -7.65 12.68
CA THR A 87 12.22 -8.31 12.10
C THR A 87 13.18 -7.34 11.41
N LEU A 88 12.97 -6.03 11.56
CA LEU A 88 13.58 -4.96 10.77
C LEU A 88 14.83 -4.32 11.42
N GLY A 89 15.54 -5.11 12.24
CA GLY A 89 16.81 -4.73 12.87
C GLY A 89 16.67 -4.45 14.36
N ASN A 90 17.82 -4.30 15.02
CA ASN A 90 17.88 -3.99 16.45
C ASN A 90 17.39 -2.56 16.71
N ASP A 91 16.74 -2.38 17.86
CA ASP A 91 16.15 -1.11 18.30
C ASP A 91 15.17 -0.50 17.29
N SER A 92 14.49 -1.37 16.54
CA SER A 92 13.41 -0.99 15.66
C SER A 92 12.06 -1.48 16.15
N PHE A 93 10.99 -0.80 15.74
CA PHE A 93 9.63 -1.25 15.99
C PHE A 93 8.75 -1.02 14.78
N ASN A 94 7.96 -2.04 14.45
CA ASN A 94 7.01 -2.01 13.36
C ASN A 94 5.62 -1.64 13.88
N PHE A 95 5.23 -0.39 13.67
CA PHE A 95 3.92 0.15 14.02
C PHE A 95 2.88 -0.06 12.91
N ALA A 96 3.22 -0.72 11.80
CA ALA A 96 2.26 -0.95 10.72
C ALA A 96 1.13 -1.90 11.16
N ILE A 97 -0.09 -1.64 10.68
CA ILE A 97 -1.28 -2.46 10.94
C ILE A 97 -1.99 -2.74 9.62
N GLY A 98 -2.61 -3.92 9.49
CA GLY A 98 -3.37 -4.27 8.29
C GLY A 98 -4.50 -3.30 8.00
N GLY A 99 -4.66 -2.92 6.72
CA GLY A 99 -5.71 -1.99 6.28
C GLY A 99 -5.43 -0.51 6.56
N MET A 100 -4.29 -0.14 7.16
CA MET A 100 -4.01 1.26 7.48
C MET A 100 -3.98 2.15 6.25
N SER A 101 -4.57 3.34 6.40
CA SER A 101 -4.47 4.47 5.48
C SER A 101 -3.87 5.68 6.20
N ALA A 102 -3.71 6.80 5.52
CA ALA A 102 -3.30 8.05 6.17
C ALA A 102 -4.31 8.53 7.24
N ILE A 103 -5.58 8.14 7.17
CA ILE A 103 -6.60 8.50 8.17
C ILE A 103 -6.35 7.73 9.47
N SER A 104 -6.36 6.40 9.43
CA SER A 104 -6.11 5.54 10.59
C SER A 104 -4.69 5.72 11.16
N GLN A 105 -3.70 6.06 10.34
CA GLN A 105 -2.36 6.44 10.82
C GLN A 105 -2.37 7.66 11.74
N LEU A 106 -3.18 8.68 11.44
CA LEU A 106 -3.28 9.85 12.30
C LEU A 106 -3.88 9.51 13.66
N GLU A 107 -4.87 8.62 13.70
CA GLU A 107 -5.46 8.15 14.96
C GLU A 107 -4.45 7.34 15.78
N GLN A 108 -3.66 6.48 15.14
CA GLN A 108 -2.58 5.75 15.82
C GLN A 108 -1.57 6.72 16.43
N LEU A 109 -1.12 7.73 15.66
CA LEU A 109 -0.12 8.69 16.13
C LEU A 109 -0.59 9.50 17.34
N LYS A 110 -1.88 9.79 17.50
CA LYS A 110 -2.39 10.43 18.73
C LYS A 110 -2.08 9.59 19.97
N LEU A 111 -2.29 8.27 19.88
CA LEU A 111 -2.03 7.36 20.98
C LEU A 111 -0.53 7.17 21.21
N LEU A 112 0.26 7.04 20.14
CA LEU A 112 1.71 6.87 20.26
C LEU A 112 2.39 8.10 20.88
N THR A 113 1.98 9.30 20.47
CA THR A 113 2.50 10.56 21.00
C THR A 113 2.08 10.79 22.45
N ALA A 114 0.83 10.45 22.82
CA ALA A 114 0.37 10.49 24.21
C ALA A 114 1.16 9.52 25.12
N ALA A 115 1.63 8.40 24.56
CA ALA A 115 2.49 7.43 25.24
C ALA A 115 3.99 7.83 25.27
N ASN A 116 4.33 9.03 24.78
CA ASN A 116 5.70 9.56 24.74
C ASN A 116 6.70 8.62 24.05
N ILE A 117 6.26 7.97 22.98
CA ILE A 117 7.11 7.14 22.11
C ILE A 117 7.89 8.06 21.20
N ARG A 118 9.20 7.80 21.06
CA ARG A 118 10.09 8.59 20.23
C ARG A 118 10.80 7.75 19.19
N CYS A 119 11.15 8.37 18.08
CA CYS A 119 11.81 7.75 16.93
C CYS A 119 13.02 8.60 16.52
N ASP A 120 14.16 8.01 16.15
CA ASP A 120 15.25 8.74 15.49
C ASP A 120 14.99 8.83 13.98
N LEU A 121 14.71 7.68 13.38
CA LEU A 121 14.32 7.49 11.98
C LEU A 121 12.89 6.97 11.89
N ALA A 122 12.08 7.56 11.00
CA ALA A 122 10.79 7.04 10.62
C ALA A 122 10.74 6.67 9.13
N ILE A 123 10.26 5.46 8.84
CA ILE A 123 10.00 5.00 7.48
C ILE A 123 8.50 4.83 7.30
N ILE A 124 7.92 5.51 6.31
CA ILE A 124 6.47 5.56 6.10
C ILE A 124 6.13 4.95 4.74
N ALA A 125 5.37 3.85 4.76
CA ALA A 125 4.88 3.11 3.59
C ALA A 125 3.34 3.03 3.62
N LEU A 126 2.68 4.11 3.19
CA LEU A 126 1.22 4.27 3.17
C LEU A 126 0.75 4.63 1.75
N GLY A 127 -0.56 4.57 1.52
CA GLY A 127 -1.19 4.96 0.25
C GLY A 127 -1.85 3.81 -0.51
N THR A 128 -1.50 2.55 -0.21
CA THR A 128 -2.11 1.38 -0.86
C THR A 128 -3.61 1.32 -0.54
N ASN A 129 -3.97 1.38 0.75
CA ASN A 129 -5.38 1.40 1.16
C ASN A 129 -6.06 2.74 0.89
N ASP A 130 -5.33 3.87 0.93
CA ASP A 130 -5.89 5.16 0.54
C ASP A 130 -6.37 5.16 -0.93
N ALA A 131 -5.71 4.40 -1.80
CA ALA A 131 -6.13 4.20 -3.19
C ALA A 131 -7.37 3.32 -3.35
N ILE A 132 -7.70 2.50 -2.33
CA ILE A 132 -8.90 1.66 -2.26
C ILE A 132 -10.05 2.44 -1.60
N TYR A 133 -9.75 3.22 -0.58
CA TYR A 133 -10.73 4.02 0.14
C TYR A 133 -11.17 5.25 -0.63
N ARG A 134 -12.28 5.83 -0.19
CA ARG A 134 -12.81 7.11 -0.67
C ARG A 134 -12.01 8.31 -0.14
N THR A 135 -10.68 8.25 -0.20
CA THR A 135 -9.77 9.27 0.32
C THR A 135 -9.46 10.34 -0.72
N MET A 136 -10.06 11.52 -0.57
CA MET A 136 -9.85 12.63 -1.52
C MET A 136 -8.38 13.05 -1.54
N ASP A 137 -7.88 13.45 -2.71
CA ASP A 137 -6.47 13.82 -2.90
C ASP A 137 -6.00 14.91 -1.91
N GLU A 138 -6.81 15.95 -1.72
CA GLU A 138 -6.51 17.03 -0.77
C GLU A 138 -6.47 16.53 0.68
N GLN A 139 -7.38 15.62 1.04
CA GLN A 139 -7.41 15.01 2.36
C GLN A 139 -6.17 14.14 2.58
N PHE A 140 -5.76 13.35 1.57
CA PHE A 140 -4.54 12.56 1.63
C PHE A 140 -3.31 13.43 1.81
N LEU A 141 -3.15 14.48 1.00
CA LEU A 141 -2.03 15.43 1.11
C LEU A 141 -2.00 16.09 2.49
N LYS A 142 -3.15 16.52 3.01
CA LYS A 142 -3.27 17.10 4.35
C LYS A 142 -2.85 16.09 5.41
N ASN A 143 -3.34 14.86 5.34
CA ASN A 143 -3.03 13.82 6.31
C ASN A 143 -1.55 13.44 6.29
N MET A 144 -0.96 13.23 5.12
CA MET A 144 0.47 12.91 5.01
C MET A 144 1.35 14.02 5.58
N ARG A 145 1.02 15.29 5.32
CA ARG A 145 1.73 16.42 5.95
C ARG A 145 1.61 16.41 7.47
N GLN A 146 0.42 16.11 7.99
CA GLN A 146 0.19 16.05 9.44
C GLN A 146 0.90 14.85 10.07
N ILE A 147 0.89 13.67 9.44
CA ILE A 147 1.65 12.48 9.87
C ILE A 147 3.13 12.82 10.02
N ILE A 148 3.72 13.37 8.97
CA ILE A 148 5.15 13.73 8.95
C ILE A 148 5.45 14.78 10.02
N ALA A 149 4.62 15.83 10.13
CA ALA A 149 4.81 16.87 11.14
C ALA A 149 4.74 16.30 12.56
N THR A 150 3.78 15.42 12.85
CA THR A 150 3.63 14.75 14.15
C THR A 150 4.83 13.87 14.45
N ILE A 151 5.29 13.06 13.49
CA ILE A 151 6.46 12.20 13.68
C ILE A 151 7.71 13.03 13.98
N LYS A 152 7.97 14.11 13.24
CA LYS A 152 9.14 14.97 13.48
C LYS A 152 9.05 15.75 14.79
N LYS A 153 7.90 16.38 15.06
CA LYS A 153 7.77 17.32 16.20
C LYS A 153 7.43 16.63 17.51
N ASN A 154 6.55 15.64 17.48
CA ASN A 154 5.99 15.02 18.68
C ASN A 154 6.67 13.69 19.02
N MET A 155 7.15 12.94 18.01
CA MET A 155 7.96 11.74 18.25
C MET A 155 9.47 12.00 18.13
N GLY A 156 9.87 13.19 17.67
CA GLY A 156 11.27 13.61 17.66
C GLY A 156 12.13 13.05 16.53
N ALA A 157 11.52 12.50 15.47
CA ALA A 157 12.29 11.97 14.34
C ALA A 157 13.08 13.05 13.61
N GLU A 158 14.40 12.86 13.55
CA GLU A 158 15.31 13.71 12.80
C GLU A 158 15.20 13.41 11.31
N GLN A 159 14.99 12.13 10.99
CA GLN A 159 14.91 11.62 9.63
C GLN A 159 13.56 10.96 9.35
N VAL A 160 12.99 11.29 8.18
CA VAL A 160 11.75 10.67 7.69
C VAL A 160 11.97 10.27 6.24
N VAL A 161 11.71 9.00 5.93
CA VAL A 161 11.78 8.44 4.58
C VAL A 161 10.40 8.00 4.15
N LEU A 162 10.01 8.34 2.92
CA LEU A 162 8.76 7.85 2.34
C LEU A 162 9.03 6.70 1.35
N LEU A 163 8.15 5.71 1.36
CA LEU A 163 7.96 4.81 0.24
C LEU A 163 6.69 5.22 -0.51
N THR A 164 6.67 4.94 -1.80
CA THR A 164 5.42 4.99 -2.58
C THR A 164 4.48 3.86 -2.18
N ALA A 165 3.18 4.05 -2.42
CA ALA A 165 2.20 2.99 -2.31
C ALA A 165 2.59 1.80 -3.18
N PHE A 166 2.33 0.60 -2.68
CA PHE A 166 2.58 -0.62 -3.41
C PHE A 166 1.60 -0.75 -4.58
N TYR A 167 2.07 -1.31 -5.68
CA TYR A 167 1.22 -1.72 -6.79
C TYR A 167 0.50 -3.05 -6.49
N SER A 168 -0.25 -3.07 -5.40
CA SER A 168 -1.23 -4.11 -5.06
C SER A 168 -2.53 -3.84 -5.81
N THR A 169 -2.49 -4.05 -7.13
CA THR A 169 -3.53 -3.59 -8.06
C THR A 169 -4.47 -4.70 -8.52
N VAL A 170 -5.59 -4.30 -9.11
CA VAL A 170 -6.61 -5.20 -9.70
C VAL A 170 -6.01 -6.18 -10.70
N GLU A 171 -4.94 -5.82 -11.39
CA GLU A 171 -4.25 -6.63 -12.39
C GLU A 171 -3.62 -7.90 -11.79
N ALA A 172 -3.08 -7.83 -10.57
CA ALA A 172 -2.57 -9.00 -9.86
C ALA A 172 -3.64 -9.64 -8.96
N SER A 173 -4.52 -8.84 -8.35
CA SER A 173 -5.41 -9.28 -7.26
C SER A 173 -6.39 -10.40 -7.64
N HIS A 174 -6.49 -11.41 -6.77
CA HIS A 174 -7.52 -12.45 -6.86
C HIS A 174 -8.90 -11.93 -6.42
N ASP A 175 -8.95 -10.82 -5.67
CA ASP A 175 -10.18 -10.15 -5.24
C ASP A 175 -10.10 -8.64 -5.55
N VAL A 176 -10.93 -8.19 -6.48
CA VAL A 176 -10.94 -6.80 -6.95
C VAL A 176 -11.45 -5.81 -5.91
N SER A 177 -12.13 -6.27 -4.85
CA SER A 177 -12.67 -5.39 -3.80
C SER A 177 -11.61 -4.90 -2.82
N VAL A 178 -10.44 -5.54 -2.80
CA VAL A 178 -9.31 -5.24 -1.91
C VAL A 178 -8.08 -4.71 -2.66
N ALA A 179 -8.26 -4.26 -3.90
CA ALA A 179 -7.19 -3.73 -4.73
C ALA A 179 -7.65 -2.51 -5.53
N ALA A 180 -6.76 -1.52 -5.66
CA ALA A 180 -7.05 -0.33 -6.44
C ALA A 180 -6.66 -0.52 -7.91
N PRO A 181 -7.35 0.11 -8.87
CA PRO A 181 -6.90 0.12 -10.25
C PRO A 181 -5.60 0.94 -10.40
N ILE A 182 -4.74 0.59 -11.35
CA ILE A 182 -3.44 1.26 -11.59
C ILE A 182 -3.53 2.80 -11.58
N PRO A 183 -4.49 3.45 -12.28
CA PRO A 183 -4.58 4.91 -12.28
C PRO A 183 -4.76 5.51 -10.89
N ARG A 184 -5.43 4.81 -9.97
CA ARG A 184 -5.58 5.29 -8.60
C ARG A 184 -4.29 5.17 -7.80
N VAL A 185 -3.59 4.04 -7.91
CA VAL A 185 -2.28 3.87 -7.26
C VAL A 185 -1.27 4.88 -7.81
N ASP A 186 -1.24 5.08 -9.14
CA ASP A 186 -0.41 6.11 -9.78
C ASP A 186 -0.70 7.50 -9.21
N ARG A 187 -1.98 7.85 -9.05
CA ARG A 187 -2.38 9.12 -8.48
C ARG A 187 -1.86 9.29 -7.06
N PHE A 188 -2.04 8.32 -6.19
CA PHE A 188 -1.51 8.39 -4.82
C PHE A 188 0.01 8.43 -4.78
N ASN A 189 0.70 7.71 -5.66
CA ASN A 189 2.15 7.78 -5.79
C ASN A 189 2.63 9.16 -6.25
N GLN A 190 1.88 9.86 -7.11
CA GLN A 190 2.16 11.26 -7.43
C GLN A 190 1.98 12.17 -6.21
N LEU A 191 0.91 11.98 -5.43
CA LEU A 191 0.66 12.78 -4.21
C LEU A 191 1.74 12.55 -3.15
N ILE A 192 2.21 11.32 -2.94
CA ILE A 192 3.33 10.99 -2.05
C ILE A 192 4.59 11.75 -2.49
N ARG A 193 4.92 11.70 -3.78
CA ARG A 193 6.06 12.45 -4.34
C ARG A 193 5.92 13.96 -4.17
N GLN A 194 4.71 14.50 -4.32
CA GLN A 194 4.42 15.90 -4.08
C GLN A 194 4.67 16.30 -2.62
N VAL A 195 4.24 15.47 -1.65
CA VAL A 195 4.48 15.72 -0.22
C VAL A 195 5.97 15.63 0.11
N ALA A 196 6.68 14.61 -0.40
CA ALA A 196 8.11 14.47 -0.21
C ALA A 196 8.88 15.67 -0.77
N ALA A 197 8.58 16.11 -1.99
CA ALA A 197 9.22 17.28 -2.59
C ALA A 197 8.97 18.55 -1.75
N ALA A 198 7.72 18.78 -1.33
CA ALA A 198 7.36 19.95 -0.51
C ALA A 198 8.05 19.95 0.86
N GLN A 199 8.30 18.77 1.44
CA GLN A 199 8.95 18.61 2.75
C GLN A 199 10.44 18.27 2.66
N LYS A 200 11.01 18.25 1.45
CA LYS A 200 12.41 17.88 1.16
C LYS A 200 12.80 16.53 1.78
N LEU A 201 11.92 15.54 1.67
CA LEU A 201 12.15 14.20 2.19
C LEU A 201 12.68 13.25 1.10
N PRO A 202 13.57 12.32 1.44
CA PRO A 202 13.93 11.24 0.55
C PRO A 202 12.73 10.31 0.28
N ILE A 203 12.68 9.80 -0.95
CA ILE A 203 11.77 8.73 -1.36
C ILE A 203 12.59 7.53 -1.76
N TYR A 204 12.18 6.34 -1.32
CA TYR A 204 12.84 5.10 -1.67
C TYR A 204 11.93 4.19 -2.51
N GLU A 205 12.32 3.98 -3.77
CA GLU A 205 11.55 3.15 -4.73
C GLU A 205 12.39 1.98 -5.28
N ALA A 206 13.71 2.15 -5.39
CA ALA A 206 14.59 1.23 -6.10
C ALA A 206 14.56 -0.21 -5.53
N GLY A 207 14.56 -0.36 -4.21
CA GLY A 207 14.58 -1.68 -3.57
C GLY A 207 13.27 -2.46 -3.73
N VAL A 208 12.13 -1.77 -3.82
CA VAL A 208 10.81 -2.39 -3.95
C VAL A 208 10.41 -2.67 -5.40
N GLN A 209 11.04 -2.01 -6.37
CA GLN A 209 10.72 -2.20 -7.80
C GLN A 209 10.79 -3.67 -8.26
N ARG A 210 11.67 -4.47 -7.63
CA ARG A 210 11.83 -5.90 -7.94
C ARG A 210 10.60 -6.75 -7.63
N LEU A 211 9.68 -6.25 -6.81
CA LEU A 211 8.42 -6.92 -6.44
C LEU A 211 7.38 -6.89 -7.56
N PHE A 212 7.54 -5.98 -8.52
CA PHE A 212 6.54 -5.71 -9.55
C PHE A 212 6.95 -6.22 -10.93
N GLU A 213 5.96 -6.63 -11.71
CA GLU A 213 6.04 -6.81 -13.16
C GLU A 213 5.19 -5.70 -13.79
N GLY A 214 5.85 -4.67 -14.31
CA GLY A 214 5.18 -3.42 -14.66
C GLY A 214 4.63 -2.73 -13.40
N LYS A 215 3.30 -2.58 -13.33
CA LYS A 215 2.57 -1.91 -12.24
C LYS A 215 1.63 -2.87 -11.50
N ALA A 216 2.05 -4.11 -11.37
CA ALA A 216 1.34 -5.15 -10.65
C ALA A 216 2.35 -6.03 -9.90
N LEU A 217 1.96 -6.61 -8.76
CA LEU A 217 2.79 -7.58 -8.06
C LEU A 217 3.06 -8.81 -8.95
N LYS A 218 4.31 -9.29 -8.94
CA LYS A 218 4.67 -10.55 -9.61
C LYS A 218 3.91 -11.71 -9.00
N ALA A 219 3.32 -12.56 -9.84
CA ALA A 219 2.52 -13.71 -9.41
C ALA A 219 3.28 -14.66 -8.47
N ASN A 220 4.60 -14.82 -8.66
CA ASN A 220 5.43 -15.67 -7.80
C ASN A 220 5.91 -14.99 -6.49
N LEU A 221 5.58 -13.71 -6.26
CA LEU A 221 5.96 -12.95 -5.05
C LEU A 221 4.75 -12.53 -4.21
N THR A 222 3.55 -12.96 -4.58
CA THR A 222 2.29 -12.63 -3.90
C THR A 222 1.53 -13.90 -3.54
N SER A 223 0.70 -13.85 -2.50
CA SER A 223 -0.19 -14.95 -2.10
C SER A 223 -1.59 -14.84 -2.70
N ASP A 224 -2.05 -13.62 -2.94
CA ASP A 224 -3.43 -13.29 -3.34
C ASP A 224 -3.50 -12.15 -4.38
N GLY A 225 -2.35 -11.70 -4.89
CA GLY A 225 -2.24 -10.56 -5.79
C GLY A 225 -2.26 -9.19 -5.10
N VAL A 226 -2.32 -9.13 -3.76
CA VAL A 226 -2.33 -7.90 -2.96
C VAL A 226 -1.23 -7.91 -1.90
N HIS A 227 -1.06 -9.03 -1.21
CA HIS A 227 -0.10 -9.25 -0.15
C HIS A 227 1.10 -10.06 -0.64
N LEU A 228 2.26 -9.79 -0.05
CA LEU A 228 3.49 -10.49 -0.38
C LEU A 228 3.48 -11.90 0.21
N ASN A 229 3.92 -12.88 -0.58
CA ASN A 229 4.23 -14.20 -0.06
C ASN A 229 5.59 -14.19 0.68
N LEU A 230 6.08 -15.34 1.13
CA LEU A 230 7.34 -15.42 1.89
C LEU A 230 8.54 -14.84 1.12
N ASP A 231 8.64 -15.08 -0.19
CA ASP A 231 9.77 -14.59 -0.99
C ASP A 231 9.65 -13.10 -1.31
N GLY A 232 8.42 -12.62 -1.58
CA GLY A 232 8.16 -11.19 -1.69
C GLY A 232 8.52 -10.44 -0.40
N LYS A 233 8.18 -11.00 0.77
CA LYS A 233 8.53 -10.42 2.08
C LYS A 233 10.03 -10.34 2.31
N LYS A 234 10.82 -11.33 1.85
CA LYS A 234 12.29 -11.27 1.94
C LYS A 234 12.84 -10.06 1.17
N ILE A 235 12.39 -9.90 -0.08
CA ILE A 235 12.81 -8.77 -0.93
C ILE A 235 12.41 -7.43 -0.30
N TYR A 236 11.19 -7.32 0.21
CA TYR A 236 10.73 -6.08 0.83
C TYR A 236 11.51 -5.77 2.12
N ARG A 237 11.73 -6.78 2.97
CA ARG A 237 12.53 -6.65 4.18
C ARG A 237 13.96 -6.20 3.87
N GLU A 238 14.60 -6.78 2.85
CA GLU A 238 15.93 -6.35 2.40
C GLU A 238 15.93 -4.89 1.94
N ALA A 239 14.89 -4.46 1.22
CA ALA A 239 14.76 -3.07 0.79
C ALA A 239 14.68 -2.11 1.98
N LEU A 240 13.87 -2.43 3.00
CA LEU A 240 13.76 -1.62 4.22
C LEU A 240 15.06 -1.60 5.03
N LEU A 241 15.71 -2.75 5.21
CA LEU A 241 17.00 -2.82 5.92
C LEU A 241 18.10 -2.04 5.19
N LYS A 242 18.07 -2.01 3.86
CA LYS A 242 18.99 -1.18 3.08
C LYS A 242 18.78 0.32 3.34
N ILE A 243 17.54 0.79 3.48
CA ILE A 243 17.26 2.19 3.85
C ILE A 243 17.90 2.50 5.20
N VAL A 244 17.72 1.62 6.18
CA VAL A 244 18.30 1.80 7.52
C VAL A 244 19.83 1.88 7.44
N ALA A 245 20.47 0.95 6.75
CA ALA A 245 21.93 0.93 6.60
C ALA A 245 22.47 2.17 5.85
N ASP A 246 21.85 2.56 4.74
CA ASP A 246 22.29 3.70 3.91
C ASP A 246 22.20 5.06 4.65
N LEU A 247 21.40 5.13 5.72
CA LEU A 247 21.27 6.32 6.56
C LEU A 247 22.21 6.30 7.77
N ASP A 248 22.51 5.11 8.31
CA ASP A 248 23.55 4.94 9.33
C ASP A 248 24.94 5.34 8.79
N GLU A 249 25.23 5.08 7.51
CA GLU A 249 26.51 5.46 6.87
C GLU A 249 26.66 6.97 6.62
N LYS A 250 25.59 7.76 6.75
CA LYS A 250 25.60 9.21 6.46
C LYS A 250 25.68 10.09 7.71
N ASN A 251 25.55 9.50 8.89
CA ASN A 251 25.65 10.17 10.20
C ASN A 251 26.99 9.86 10.85
#